data_AF-A0A4Q5QVE2-F1
#
_entry.id   AF-A0A4Q5QVE2-F1
#
_cell.length_a   1.000
_cell.length_b   1.000
_cell.length_c   1.000
_cell.angle_alpha   90.00
_cell.angle_beta   90.00
_cell.angle_gamma   90.00
#
_symmetry.space_group_name_H-M   'P 1'
#
loop_
_entity.id
_entity.type
_entity.pdbx_description
1 polymer ?
#
loop_
_entity_poly.entity_id
_entity_poly.type
_entity_poly.pdbx_seq_one_letter_code
_entity_poly.pdbx_strand_id
1 'polypeptide(L)'
;MNTRFAIGPRETAGLNTAGLREHFLIETIFTPGAIELTYTHYDRMIVGGAMPTDAALSLPCPDALKASYFLERRELGALNVGGPGRITVDGTAYELGPQDCLYVGKGSQQVEFASAEAANPAKFYLLSAPAHQTYPTARRTQAEATPVEMGALETANQRTIYKYIFN
;
A
#
# COMPACT_ATOMS: atom_id res chain seq x y z
N MET A 1 -4.78 -11.97 -6.96
CA MET A 1 -3.83 -11.73 -5.86
C MET A 1 -2.73 -12.77 -5.93
N ASN A 2 -1.47 -12.35 -6.08
CA ASN A 2 -0.31 -13.25 -6.09
C ASN A 2 0.08 -13.60 -4.65
N THR A 3 0.51 -14.83 -4.37
CA THR A 3 0.93 -15.26 -3.03
C THR A 3 2.42 -15.57 -3.01
N ARG A 4 3.16 -14.96 -2.08
CA ARG A 4 4.56 -15.24 -1.79
C ARG A 4 4.68 -16.02 -0.49
N PHE A 5 5.24 -17.22 -0.57
CA PHE A 5 5.54 -18.04 0.61
C PHE A 5 6.84 -17.58 1.27
N ALA A 6 6.88 -17.64 2.60
CA ALA A 6 8.09 -17.39 3.35
C ALA A 6 9.04 -18.58 3.19
N ILE A 7 10.29 -18.29 2.84
CA ILE A 7 11.35 -19.28 2.69
C ILE A 7 12.47 -19.05 3.72
N GLY A 8 13.17 -20.12 4.07
CA GLY A 8 14.21 -20.10 5.11
C GLY A 8 15.57 -19.62 4.58
N PRO A 9 16.48 -19.12 5.43
CA PRO A 9 17.78 -18.61 4.99
C PRO A 9 18.64 -19.62 4.20
N ARG A 10 18.57 -20.92 4.57
CA ARG A 10 19.29 -21.99 3.87
C ARG A 10 18.75 -22.24 2.46
N GLU A 11 17.43 -22.15 2.29
CA GLU A 11 16.77 -22.28 0.99
C GLU A 11 17.11 -21.07 0.11
N THR A 12 16.97 -19.86 0.66
CA THR A 12 17.33 -18.61 -0.02
C THR A 12 18.77 -18.61 -0.52
N ALA A 13 19.72 -19.11 0.28
CA ALA A 13 21.14 -19.18 -0.09
C ALA A 13 21.41 -20.09 -1.30
N GLY A 14 20.51 -21.03 -1.61
CA GLY A 14 20.62 -21.92 -2.76
C GLY A 14 19.95 -21.38 -4.03
N LEU A 15 19.23 -20.25 -3.97
CA LEU A 15 18.52 -19.70 -5.11
C LEU A 15 19.47 -19.01 -6.09
N ASN A 16 19.20 -19.18 -7.38
CA ASN A 16 19.82 -18.37 -8.43
C ASN A 16 19.10 -17.00 -8.56
N THR A 17 19.58 -16.14 -9.46
CA THR A 17 18.99 -14.80 -9.68
C THR A 17 17.50 -14.85 -10.02
N ALA A 18 17.06 -15.81 -10.84
CA ALA A 18 15.66 -15.94 -11.22
C ALA A 18 14.81 -16.34 -10.01
N GLY A 19 15.27 -17.30 -9.20
CA GLY A 19 14.59 -17.71 -7.97
C GLY A 19 14.48 -16.56 -6.97
N LEU A 20 15.53 -15.78 -6.76
CA LEU A 20 15.46 -14.61 -5.88
C LEU A 20 14.39 -13.60 -6.33
N ARG A 21 14.29 -13.33 -7.64
CA ARG A 21 13.25 -12.44 -8.18
C ARG A 21 11.86 -13.04 -8.01
N GLU A 22 11.71 -14.33 -8.31
CA GLU A 22 10.44 -15.02 -8.16
C GLU A 22 9.90 -14.94 -6.71
N HIS A 23 10.77 -15.08 -5.72
CA HIS A 23 10.35 -15.08 -4.31
C HIS A 23 10.19 -13.67 -3.71
N PHE A 24 11.06 -12.72 -4.09
CA PHE A 24 11.17 -11.44 -3.37
C PHE A 24 10.81 -10.20 -4.18
N LEU A 25 10.75 -10.30 -5.51
CA LEU A 25 10.39 -9.16 -6.35
C LEU A 25 8.89 -9.19 -6.71
N ILE A 26 8.27 -8.01 -6.57
CA ILE A 26 6.97 -7.71 -7.16
C ILE A 26 7.25 -6.84 -8.38
N GLU A 27 7.17 -7.43 -9.57
CA GLU A 27 7.54 -6.73 -10.81
C GLU A 27 6.52 -5.67 -11.21
N THR A 28 5.24 -5.90 -10.91
CA THR A 28 4.14 -5.00 -11.25
C THR A 28 3.37 -4.64 -9.99
N ILE A 29 3.47 -3.36 -9.60
CA ILE A 29 2.72 -2.78 -8.48
C ILE A 29 1.54 -1.94 -9.00
N PHE A 30 1.69 -1.31 -10.17
CA PHE A 30 0.67 -0.44 -10.74
C PHE A 30 0.34 -0.85 -12.17
N THR A 31 -0.92 -1.21 -12.39
CA THR A 31 -1.52 -1.47 -13.71
C THR A 31 -2.65 -0.47 -13.92
N PRO A 32 -2.72 0.25 -15.07
CA PRO A 32 -3.76 1.26 -15.28
C PRO A 32 -5.16 0.66 -15.17
N GLY A 33 -6.03 1.28 -14.37
CA GLY A 33 -7.41 0.83 -14.17
C GLY A 33 -7.53 -0.45 -13.34
N ALA A 34 -6.50 -0.83 -12.57
CA ALA A 34 -6.53 -2.05 -11.77
C ALA A 34 -5.93 -1.86 -10.36
N ILE A 35 -6.27 -2.82 -9.49
CA ILE A 35 -5.66 -3.00 -8.17
C ILE A 35 -4.83 -4.28 -8.20
N GLU A 36 -3.51 -4.13 -8.05
CA GLU A 36 -2.59 -5.25 -7.91
C GLU A 36 -2.37 -5.55 -6.43
N LEU A 37 -2.52 -6.81 -6.03
CA LEU A 37 -2.32 -7.24 -4.64
C LEU A 37 -1.40 -8.48 -4.61
N THR A 38 -0.39 -8.41 -3.76
CA THR A 38 0.50 -9.52 -3.41
C THR A 38 0.38 -9.82 -1.92
N TYR A 39 -0.05 -11.04 -1.59
CA TYR A 39 -0.09 -11.56 -0.22
C TYR A 39 1.24 -12.23 0.11
N THR A 40 1.92 -11.77 1.15
CA THR A 40 3.15 -12.42 1.63
C THR A 40 2.91 -13.15 2.93
N HIS A 41 3.45 -14.36 3.07
CA HIS A 41 3.43 -15.11 4.32
C HIS A 41 4.37 -14.54 5.39
N TYR A 42 5.20 -13.54 5.06
CA TYR A 42 5.88 -12.71 6.05
C TYR A 42 4.85 -11.79 6.72
N ASP A 43 4.47 -12.13 7.95
CA ASP A 43 3.45 -11.44 8.78
C ASP A 43 2.07 -11.27 8.12
N ARG A 44 1.79 -12.04 7.06
CA ARG A 44 0.52 -12.00 6.32
C ARG A 44 0.20 -10.61 5.76
N MET A 45 1.25 -9.83 5.49
CA MET A 45 1.13 -8.52 4.87
C MET A 45 0.56 -8.66 3.46
N ILE A 46 -0.22 -7.67 3.04
CA ILE A 46 -0.61 -7.49 1.64
C ILE A 46 0.05 -6.21 1.17
N VAL A 47 0.80 -6.32 0.07
CA VAL A 47 1.46 -5.21 -0.61
C VAL A 47 0.84 -5.07 -1.98
N GLY A 48 0.57 -3.85 -2.41
CA GLY A 48 -0.09 -3.66 -3.69
C GLY A 48 -0.07 -2.22 -4.19
N GLY A 49 -0.77 -2.01 -5.30
CA GLY A 49 -1.00 -0.69 -5.84
C GLY A 49 -2.36 -0.59 -6.50
N ALA A 50 -3.05 0.52 -6.26
CA ALA A 50 -4.25 0.91 -7.00
C ALA A 50 -3.91 2.09 -7.91
N MET A 51 -4.14 1.95 -9.21
CA MET A 51 -3.95 3.03 -10.18
C MET A 51 -5.25 3.29 -10.94
N PRO A 52 -6.22 4.01 -10.32
CA PRO A 52 -7.46 4.37 -10.99
C PRO A 52 -7.18 5.30 -12.18
N THR A 53 -7.95 5.14 -13.25
CA THR A 53 -7.88 6.01 -14.45
C THR A 53 -9.21 6.71 -14.62
N ASP A 54 -10.02 6.31 -15.59
CA ASP A 54 -11.32 6.92 -15.88
C ASP A 54 -12.42 6.48 -14.89
N ALA A 55 -12.23 5.33 -14.24
CA ALA A 55 -13.15 4.76 -13.28
C ALA A 55 -12.50 4.62 -11.90
N ALA A 56 -13.32 4.78 -10.87
CA ALA A 56 -12.94 4.44 -9.51
C ALA A 56 -12.74 2.93 -9.37
N LEU A 57 -11.82 2.53 -8.51
CA LEU A 57 -11.51 1.13 -8.21
C LEU A 57 -11.92 0.82 -6.79
N SER A 58 -12.86 -0.10 -6.60
CA SER A 58 -13.24 -0.58 -5.27
C SER A 58 -12.23 -1.64 -4.78
N LEU A 59 -11.80 -1.53 -3.53
CA LEU A 59 -10.89 -2.49 -2.89
C LEU A 59 -11.54 -3.88 -2.86
N PRO A 60 -11.00 -4.89 -3.57
CA PRO A 60 -11.62 -6.21 -3.61
C PRO A 60 -11.46 -6.93 -2.27
N CYS A 61 -12.28 -7.94 -2.01
CA CYS A 61 -12.07 -8.89 -0.91
C CYS A 61 -11.74 -10.29 -1.48
N PRO A 62 -10.45 -10.62 -1.72
CA PRO A 62 -10.08 -11.93 -2.25
C PRO A 62 -10.48 -13.07 -1.29
N ASP A 63 -10.99 -14.18 -1.82
CA ASP A 63 -11.44 -15.35 -1.05
C ASP A 63 -10.40 -15.92 -0.08
N ALA A 64 -9.11 -15.72 -0.37
CA ALA A 64 -8.00 -16.13 0.48
C ALA A 64 -8.01 -15.44 1.86
N LEU A 65 -8.70 -14.30 1.98
CA LEU A 65 -8.87 -13.60 3.26
C LEU A 65 -9.87 -14.27 4.20
N LYS A 66 -10.81 -15.06 3.65
CA LYS A 66 -11.92 -15.66 4.42
C LYS A 66 -12.65 -14.63 5.30
N ALA A 67 -12.98 -13.50 4.69
CA ALA A 67 -13.66 -12.37 5.31
C ALA A 67 -14.78 -11.88 4.39
N SER A 68 -15.73 -11.14 4.96
CA SER A 68 -16.87 -10.54 4.24
C SER A 68 -16.47 -9.30 3.45
N TYR A 69 -15.46 -8.57 3.93
CA TYR A 69 -14.86 -7.40 3.27
C TYR A 69 -13.38 -7.27 3.68
N PHE A 70 -12.59 -6.54 2.88
CA PHE A 70 -11.13 -6.59 2.97
C PHE A 70 -10.57 -6.19 4.35
N LEU A 71 -11.13 -5.14 4.97
CA LEU A 71 -10.67 -4.62 6.27
C LEU A 71 -11.44 -5.15 7.47
N GLU A 72 -12.18 -6.26 7.35
CA GLU A 72 -12.91 -6.87 8.48
C GLU A 72 -11.98 -7.15 9.67
N ARG A 73 -10.75 -7.58 9.39
CA ARG A 73 -9.72 -7.95 10.37
C ARG A 73 -8.34 -7.43 9.98
N ARG A 74 -8.30 -6.32 9.26
CA ARG A 74 -7.09 -5.72 8.71
C ARG A 74 -7.16 -4.21 8.78
N GLU A 75 -5.99 -3.58 8.81
CA GLU A 75 -5.82 -2.15 8.58
C GLU A 75 -5.09 -1.92 7.25
N LEU A 76 -5.13 -0.69 6.74
CA LEU A 76 -4.55 -0.32 5.46
C LEU A 76 -3.84 1.04 5.56
N GLY A 77 -2.60 1.09 5.10
CA GLY A 77 -1.93 2.31 4.70
C GLY A 77 -1.96 2.47 3.19
N ALA A 78 -2.34 3.65 2.71
CA ALA A 78 -2.34 4.00 1.29
C ALA A 78 -1.55 5.30 1.09
N LEU A 79 -0.39 5.22 0.46
CA LEU A 79 0.46 6.36 0.11
C LEU A 79 0.31 6.68 -1.38
N ASN A 80 -0.06 7.91 -1.72
CA ASN A 80 -0.12 8.32 -3.12
C ASN A 80 1.29 8.68 -3.63
N VAL A 81 1.76 8.00 -4.67
CA VAL A 81 3.05 8.26 -5.34
C VAL A 81 2.87 8.73 -6.80
N GLY A 82 1.64 9.07 -7.18
CA GLY A 82 1.27 9.54 -8.52
C GLY A 82 0.67 10.94 -8.51
N GLY A 83 -0.23 11.21 -9.47
CA GLY A 83 -1.00 12.45 -9.52
C GLY A 83 -2.03 12.56 -8.39
N PRO A 84 -2.71 13.71 -8.25
CA PRO A 84 -3.73 13.90 -7.22
C PRO A 84 -4.91 12.93 -7.42
N GLY A 85 -5.49 12.49 -6.30
CA GLY A 85 -6.65 11.62 -6.31
C GLY A 85 -7.39 11.61 -4.99
N ARG A 86 -8.39 10.73 -4.89
CA ARG A 86 -9.25 10.60 -3.73
C ARG A 86 -9.35 9.14 -3.29
N ILE A 87 -9.40 8.93 -1.99
CA ILE A 87 -9.85 7.67 -1.40
C ILE A 87 -11.17 7.92 -0.67
N THR A 88 -12.21 7.17 -1.00
CA THR A 88 -13.50 7.20 -0.30
C THR A 88 -13.58 6.00 0.64
N VAL A 89 -13.82 6.23 1.93
CA VAL A 89 -13.98 5.18 2.95
C VAL A 89 -15.37 5.30 3.55
N ASP A 90 -16.21 4.28 3.36
CA ASP A 90 -17.59 4.21 3.88
C ASP A 90 -18.38 5.52 3.62
N GLY A 91 -18.24 6.07 2.40
CA GLY A 91 -18.89 7.31 1.97
C GLY A 91 -18.15 8.60 2.32
N THR A 92 -17.09 8.55 3.14
CA THR A 92 -16.27 9.73 3.48
C THR A 92 -15.11 9.89 2.50
N ALA A 93 -15.06 11.03 1.82
CA ALA A 93 -14.02 11.36 0.85
C ALA A 93 -12.76 11.96 1.49
N TYR A 94 -11.58 11.45 1.12
CA TYR A 94 -10.28 11.98 1.50
C TYR A 94 -9.47 12.32 0.24
N GLU A 95 -9.18 13.60 0.04
CA GLU A 95 -8.32 14.07 -1.06
C GLU A 95 -6.84 13.88 -0.71
N LEU A 96 -6.09 13.23 -1.59
CA LEU A 96 -4.68 12.89 -1.43
C LEU A 96 -3.87 13.46 -2.60
N GLY A 97 -3.01 14.43 -2.30
CA GLY A 97 -1.99 14.88 -3.24
C GLY A 97 -0.85 13.87 -3.39
N PRO A 98 0.14 14.17 -4.25
CA PRO A 98 1.38 13.41 -4.29
C PRO A 98 2.04 13.38 -2.91
N GLN A 99 2.49 12.20 -2.49
CA GLN A 99 3.14 11.94 -1.20
C GLN A 99 2.23 12.15 0.04
N ASP A 100 0.92 12.22 -0.14
CA ASP A 100 -0.04 12.14 0.96
C ASP A 100 -0.39 10.68 1.29
N CYS A 101 -0.67 10.40 2.55
CA CYS A 101 -1.03 9.07 3.06
C CYS A 101 -2.40 9.07 3.73
N LEU A 102 -3.12 7.97 3.59
CA LEU A 102 -4.31 7.67 4.38
C LEU A 102 -4.08 6.36 5.15
N TYR A 103 -4.26 6.41 6.47
CA TYR A 103 -4.47 5.23 7.29
C TYR A 103 -5.96 4.93 7.35
N VAL A 104 -6.36 3.69 7.08
CA VAL A 104 -7.73 3.19 7.20
C VAL A 104 -7.74 2.07 8.23
N GLY A 105 -8.50 2.29 9.29
CA GLY A 105 -8.59 1.35 10.40
C GLY A 105 -9.41 0.10 10.08
N LYS A 106 -9.25 -0.91 10.94
CA LYS A 106 -10.08 -2.11 10.92
C LYS A 106 -11.58 -1.77 11.00
N GLY A 107 -12.37 -2.46 10.17
CA GLY A 107 -13.83 -2.43 10.19
C GLY A 107 -14.46 -1.61 9.07
N SER A 108 -13.68 -0.83 8.31
CA SER A 108 -14.17 -0.14 7.13
C SER A 108 -14.56 -1.12 6.02
N GLN A 109 -15.75 -0.97 5.47
CA GLN A 109 -16.34 -1.97 4.56
C GLN A 109 -16.07 -1.63 3.11
N GLN A 110 -16.22 -0.36 2.75
CA GLN A 110 -16.09 0.13 1.38
C GLN A 110 -14.91 1.10 1.31
N VAL A 111 -13.93 0.76 0.49
CA VAL A 111 -12.78 1.63 0.18
C VAL A 111 -12.70 1.74 -1.34
N GLU A 112 -12.73 2.95 -1.87
CA GLU A 112 -12.67 3.22 -3.31
C GLU A 112 -11.57 4.22 -3.62
N PHE A 113 -10.82 3.96 -4.70
CA PHE A 113 -9.72 4.79 -5.15
C PHE A 113 -10.11 5.47 -6.46
N ALA A 114 -9.90 6.79 -6.56
CA ALA A 114 -10.15 7.55 -7.78
C ALA A 114 -8.99 8.52 -8.08
N SER A 115 -8.73 8.76 -9.37
CA SER A 115 -7.82 9.80 -9.83
C SER A 115 -8.58 11.09 -10.05
N ALA A 116 -7.94 12.24 -9.82
CA ALA A 116 -8.51 13.53 -10.21
C ALA A 116 -8.50 13.69 -11.75
N GLU A 117 -7.45 13.18 -12.40
CA GLU A 117 -7.26 13.24 -13.86
C GLU A 117 -6.72 11.91 -14.39
N ALA A 118 -7.37 11.32 -15.40
CA ALA A 118 -6.92 10.06 -16.00
C ALA A 118 -5.57 10.16 -16.74
N ALA A 119 -5.24 11.36 -17.26
CA ALA A 119 -3.97 11.63 -17.92
C ALA A 119 -2.77 11.70 -16.95
N ASN A 120 -3.04 11.97 -15.67
CA ASN A 120 -2.04 11.98 -14.59
C ASN A 120 -2.61 11.21 -13.39
N PRO A 121 -2.71 9.86 -13.49
CA PRO A 121 -3.43 9.08 -12.50
C PRO A 121 -2.71 9.08 -11.15
N ALA A 122 -3.51 9.05 -10.09
CA ALA A 122 -3.05 8.71 -8.76
C ALA A 122 -2.52 7.27 -8.73
N LYS A 123 -1.49 7.05 -7.91
CA LYS A 123 -0.86 5.74 -7.72
C LYS A 123 -0.80 5.45 -6.23
N PHE A 124 -1.81 4.79 -5.71
CA PHE A 124 -1.89 4.48 -4.28
C PHE A 124 -1.10 3.21 -3.99
N TYR A 125 0.07 3.34 -3.39
CA TYR A 125 0.84 2.22 -2.85
C TYR A 125 0.18 1.73 -1.56
N LEU A 126 -0.16 0.45 -1.51
CA LEU A 126 -0.99 -0.15 -0.48
C LEU A 126 -0.17 -1.09 0.40
N LEU A 127 -0.30 -0.93 1.71
CA LEU A 127 0.23 -1.83 2.72
C LEU A 127 -0.90 -2.21 3.68
N SER A 128 -1.21 -3.50 3.81
CA SER A 128 -2.23 -3.96 4.74
C SER A 128 -1.71 -5.07 5.64
N ALA A 129 -1.96 -4.91 6.94
CA ALA A 129 -1.62 -5.85 7.99
C ALA A 129 -2.89 -6.39 8.66
N PRO A 130 -2.87 -7.62 9.22
CA PRO A 130 -3.89 -8.05 10.17
C PRO A 130 -3.99 -7.09 11.36
N ALA A 131 -5.21 -6.73 11.75
CA ALA A 131 -5.47 -5.83 12.87
C ALA A 131 -6.56 -6.42 13.78
N HIS A 132 -6.43 -6.17 15.09
CA HIS A 132 -7.35 -6.68 16.11
C HIS A 132 -8.13 -5.57 16.80
N GLN A 133 -7.57 -4.36 16.80
CA GLN A 133 -8.18 -3.16 17.35
C GLN A 133 -8.56 -2.21 16.21
N THR A 134 -9.68 -1.51 16.37
CA THR A 134 -10.05 -0.41 15.47
C THR A 134 -9.43 0.88 15.98
N TYR A 135 -8.74 1.58 15.08
CA TYR A 135 -8.27 2.95 15.24
C TYR A 135 -8.92 3.84 14.16
N PRO A 136 -9.04 5.16 14.39
CA PRO A 136 -9.72 6.05 13.44
C PRO A 136 -8.94 6.18 12.13
N THR A 137 -9.68 6.23 11.02
CA THR A 137 -9.13 6.60 9.71
C THR A 137 -8.55 8.00 9.77
N ALA A 138 -7.29 8.17 9.35
CA ALA A 138 -6.55 9.41 9.48
C ALA A 138 -5.74 9.71 8.23
N ARG A 139 -5.93 10.90 7.68
CA ARG A 139 -5.14 11.42 6.56
C ARG A 139 -3.92 12.16 7.09
N ARG A 140 -2.78 12.01 6.42
CA ARG A 140 -1.56 12.76 6.70
C ARG A 140 -0.92 13.21 5.40
N THR A 141 -0.82 14.52 5.21
CA THR A 141 -0.12 15.10 4.07
C THR A 141 1.39 14.96 4.23
N GLN A 142 2.14 15.09 3.14
CA GLN A 142 3.60 15.16 3.25
C GLN A 142 4.07 16.29 4.18
N ALA A 143 3.40 17.44 4.16
CA ALA A 143 3.74 18.58 5.00
C ALA A 143 3.51 18.30 6.51
N GLU A 144 2.55 17.42 6.83
CA GLU A 144 2.25 16.96 8.19
C GLU A 144 3.07 15.73 8.60
N ALA A 145 3.77 15.10 7.66
CA ALA A 145 4.70 14.01 7.95
C ALA A 145 5.94 14.59 8.65
N THR A 146 6.56 13.79 9.52
CA THR A 146 7.75 14.22 10.26
C THR A 146 9.02 13.89 9.46
N PRO A 147 9.69 14.87 8.81
CA PRO A 147 10.93 14.62 8.10
C PRO A 147 12.08 14.43 9.09
N VAL A 148 12.93 13.45 8.81
CA VAL A 148 14.18 13.22 9.54
C VAL A 148 15.32 13.12 8.55
N GLU A 149 16.17 14.14 8.51
CA GLU A 149 17.40 14.14 7.71
C GLU A 149 18.46 13.27 8.37
N MET A 150 19.09 12.40 7.58
CA MET A 150 20.12 11.49 8.06
C MET A 150 21.17 11.18 6.99
N GLY A 151 22.34 10.76 7.45
CA GLY A 151 23.43 10.35 6.58
C GLY A 151 24.27 11.52 6.09
N ALA A 152 25.19 11.23 5.17
CA ALA A 152 26.13 12.19 4.61
C ALA A 152 26.48 11.81 3.17
N LEU A 153 26.88 12.80 2.36
CA LEU A 153 27.22 12.60 0.96
C LEU A 153 28.44 11.67 0.81
N GLU A 154 29.41 11.79 1.71
CA GLU A 154 30.65 11.01 1.76
C GLU A 154 30.39 9.51 1.97
N THR A 155 29.25 9.17 2.57
CA THR A 155 28.83 7.78 2.80
C THR A 155 27.73 7.33 1.86
N ALA A 156 27.43 8.13 0.81
CA ALA A 156 26.44 7.86 -0.22
C ALA A 156 25.06 7.48 0.33
N ASN A 157 24.67 8.04 1.48
CA ASN A 157 23.42 7.69 2.16
C ASN A 157 22.62 8.91 2.67
N GLN A 158 22.96 10.11 2.21
CA GLN A 158 22.21 11.34 2.51
C GLN A 158 20.76 11.19 2.05
N ARG A 159 19.81 11.31 2.98
CA ARG A 159 18.38 11.11 2.72
C ARG A 159 17.49 11.77 3.76
N THR A 160 16.23 11.96 3.40
CA THR A 160 15.16 12.39 4.31
C THR A 160 14.16 11.26 4.48
N ILE A 161 13.89 10.85 5.71
CA ILE A 161 12.87 9.86 6.02
C ILE A 161 11.58 10.58 6.45
N TYR A 162 10.48 10.28 5.75
CA TYR A 162 9.15 10.76 6.09
C TYR A 162 8.37 9.67 6.82
N LYS A 163 7.92 9.96 8.04
CA LYS A 163 7.09 9.05 8.83
C LYS A 163 5.61 9.40 8.67
N TYR A 164 4.81 8.45 8.18
CA TYR A 164 3.37 8.66 7.92
C TYR A 164 2.48 7.94 8.94
N ILE A 165 2.64 6.62 9.05
CA ILE A 165 1.90 5.77 9.99
C ILE A 165 2.89 5.39 11.11
N PHE A 166 2.88 6.18 12.18
CA PHE A 166 3.77 6.04 13.32
C PHE A 166 3.11 6.65 14.56
N ASN A 167 3.56 6.22 15.75
CA ASN A 167 3.06 6.58 17.08
C ASN A 167 2.71 8.07 17.26
#